data_AF-A0A2J8Q0Q5-F1
#
_entry.id   AF-A0A2J8Q0Q5-F1
#
_cell.length_a   1.000
_cell.length_b   1.000
_cell.length_c   1.000
_cell.angle_alpha   90.00
_cell.angle_beta   90.00
_cell.angle_gamma   90.00
#
_symmetry.space_group_name_H-M   'P 1'
#
loop_
_entity.id
_entity.type
_entity.pdbx_description
1 polymer ?
#
loop_
_entity_poly.entity_id
_entity_poly.type
_entity_poly.pdbx_seq_one_letter_code
_entity_poly.pdbx_strand_id
1 'polypeptide(L)'
;MGPLSPARTLRLWGPRSLGVALGVFMTIGFALQLLGGPFQRRLPGLQLRQPSAPSLLSCPPRQRLVFLKTHKSGSSSVLSLLHRYGDRHGLRFALPARYQFGYPKLFQASRVKGYRPQGGGTQLPFHIL
;
A
#
# COMPACT_ATOMS: atom_id res chain seq x y z
N MET A 1 -44.06 29.80 -51.78
CA MET A 1 -42.95 28.84 -52.03
C MET A 1 -42.43 28.38 -50.68
N GLY A 2 -42.10 27.09 -50.56
CA GLY A 2 -42.25 26.29 -49.34
C GLY A 2 -41.34 26.60 -48.15
N PRO A 3 -41.63 26.03 -46.97
CA PRO A 3 -40.82 26.16 -45.77
C PRO A 3 -39.71 25.10 -45.77
N LEU A 4 -38.51 25.46 -45.28
CA LEU A 4 -37.45 24.49 -45.01
C LEU A 4 -36.84 24.77 -43.64
N SER A 5 -37.46 24.15 -42.63
CA SER A 5 -36.73 23.64 -41.48
C SER A 5 -36.14 22.27 -41.87
N PRO A 6 -34.94 21.93 -41.40
CA PRO A 6 -34.80 20.59 -40.86
C PRO A 6 -34.07 20.64 -39.51
N ALA A 7 -34.86 20.63 -38.43
CA ALA A 7 -34.45 19.98 -37.21
C ALA A 7 -34.30 18.47 -37.47
N ARG A 8 -33.07 18.04 -37.78
CA ARG A 8 -32.60 16.66 -38.00
C ARG A 8 -31.17 16.67 -37.45
N THR A 9 -30.76 15.93 -36.42
CA THR A 9 -31.13 14.60 -35.97
C THR A 9 -30.60 14.44 -34.54
N LEU A 10 -31.46 14.54 -33.54
CA LEU A 10 -31.15 14.05 -32.20
C LEU A 10 -32.24 13.04 -31.84
N ARG A 11 -32.22 11.93 -32.58
CA ARG A 11 -33.04 10.76 -32.30
C ARG A 11 -32.16 9.51 -32.36
N LEU A 12 -32.35 8.70 -31.33
CA LEU A 12 -32.13 7.26 -31.31
C LEU A 12 -30.66 6.82 -31.23
N TRP A 13 -30.00 7.10 -30.11
CA TRP A 13 -29.13 6.06 -29.55
C TRP A 13 -30.00 5.12 -28.72
N GLY A 14 -30.57 4.11 -29.38
CA GLY A 14 -31.39 3.10 -28.71
C GLY A 14 -30.58 2.29 -27.68
N PRO A 15 -31.22 1.67 -26.67
CA PRO A 15 -30.56 0.94 -25.58
C PRO A 15 -29.65 -0.20 -26.07
N ARG A 16 -29.90 -0.70 -27.29
CA ARG A 16 -29.09 -1.72 -27.97
C ARG A 16 -27.68 -1.24 -28.31
N SER A 17 -27.51 0.02 -28.68
CA SER A 17 -26.20 0.52 -29.09
C SER A 17 -25.34 0.98 -27.91
N LEU A 18 -25.97 1.28 -26.77
CA LEU A 18 -25.30 1.58 -25.51
C LEU A 18 -24.66 0.31 -24.93
N GLY A 19 -25.35 -0.84 -25.03
CA GLY A 19 -24.79 -2.14 -24.66
C GLY A 19 -23.59 -2.55 -25.52
N VAL A 20 -23.65 -2.29 -26.84
CA VAL A 20 -22.52 -2.52 -27.75
C VAL A 20 -21.32 -1.64 -27.39
N ALA A 21 -21.55 -0.36 -27.09
CA ALA A 21 -20.48 0.56 -26.70
C ALA A 21 -19.80 0.13 -25.39
N LEU A 22 -20.57 -0.32 -24.40
CA LEU A 22 -20.02 -0.85 -23.13
C LEU A 22 -19.20 -2.13 -23.36
N GLY A 23 -19.68 -3.03 -24.21
CA GLY A 23 -18.94 -4.24 -24.58
C GLY A 23 -17.59 -3.92 -25.25
N VAL A 24 -17.58 -2.98 -26.20
CA VAL A 24 -16.36 -2.53 -26.89
C VAL A 24 -15.39 -1.84 -25.92
N PHE A 25 -15.87 -1.00 -25.00
CA PHE A 25 -15.00 -0.36 -24.01
C PHE A 25 -14.36 -1.38 -23.04
N MET A 26 -15.12 -2.38 -22.61
CA MET A 26 -14.60 -3.44 -21.74
C MET A 26 -13.53 -4.29 -22.44
N THR A 27 -13.75 -4.66 -23.71
CA THR A 27 -12.75 -5.45 -24.45
C THR A 27 -11.49 -4.64 -24.77
N ILE A 28 -11.62 -3.35 -25.10
CA ILE A 28 -10.46 -2.46 -25.30
C ILE A 28 -9.70 -2.29 -23.99
N GLY A 29 -10.37 -2.03 -22.87
CA GLY A 29 -9.72 -1.90 -21.56
C GLY A 29 -9.00 -3.17 -21.13
N PHE A 30 -9.64 -4.34 -21.31
CA PHE A 30 -9.06 -5.64 -20.99
C PHE A 30 -7.88 -5.99 -21.90
N ALA A 31 -7.97 -5.69 -23.21
CA ALA A 31 -6.85 -5.86 -24.14
C ALA A 31 -5.68 -4.91 -23.81
N LEU A 32 -5.95 -3.67 -23.41
CA LEU A 32 -4.93 -2.74 -22.92
C LEU A 32 -4.29 -3.20 -21.62
N GLN A 33 -5.03 -3.89 -20.74
CA GLN A 33 -4.47 -4.50 -19.52
C GLN A 33 -3.68 -5.80 -19.78
N LEU A 34 -4.01 -6.53 -20.83
CA LEU A 34 -3.29 -7.76 -21.23
C LEU A 34 -2.04 -7.46 -22.06
N LEU A 35 -2.12 -6.49 -22.98
CA LEU A 35 -1.00 -6.07 -23.84
C LEU A 35 -0.10 -5.05 -23.13
N GLY A 36 -0.69 -4.20 -22.27
CA GLY A 36 0.01 -3.39 -21.28
C GLY A 36 0.36 -4.23 -20.06
N GLY A 37 1.38 -5.06 -20.19
CA GLY A 37 2.00 -5.79 -19.08
C GLY A 37 2.27 -4.91 -17.86
N PRO A 38 2.45 -5.54 -16.69
CA PRO A 38 1.95 -5.10 -15.40
C PRO A 38 2.19 -3.61 -15.17
N PHE A 39 1.09 -2.89 -14.92
CA PHE A 39 1.01 -1.78 -13.98
C PHE A 39 2.31 -1.02 -13.87
N GLN A 40 2.50 -0.02 -14.76
CA GLN A 40 3.71 0.80 -14.81
C GLN A 40 4.21 1.04 -13.39
N ARG A 41 5.33 0.38 -13.13
CA ARG A 41 6.20 0.62 -11.99
C ARG A 41 6.23 2.11 -11.75
N ARG A 42 5.85 2.52 -10.54
CA ARG A 42 6.52 3.55 -9.74
C ARG A 42 7.42 4.42 -10.61
N LEU A 43 6.98 5.63 -10.99
CA LEU A 43 7.80 6.62 -11.69
C LEU A 43 9.24 6.54 -11.15
N PRO A 44 10.23 6.14 -11.96
CA PRO A 44 11.63 6.26 -11.58
C PRO A 44 11.97 7.74 -11.66
N GLY A 45 11.53 8.54 -10.69
CA GLY A 45 11.61 10.00 -10.85
C GLY A 45 11.21 10.88 -9.69
N LEU A 46 10.40 10.41 -8.72
CA LEU A 46 10.36 11.10 -7.42
C LEU A 46 11.55 10.64 -6.58
N GLN A 47 12.76 10.92 -7.07
CA GLN A 47 13.90 11.15 -6.21
C GLN A 47 13.50 12.34 -5.32
N LEU A 48 12.99 12.04 -4.13
CA LEU A 48 13.02 12.98 -3.03
C LEU A 48 14.49 13.41 -2.97
N ARG A 49 14.79 14.62 -3.43
CA ARG A 49 16.14 15.17 -3.42
C ARG A 49 16.64 15.01 -2.00
N GLN A 50 17.49 14.01 -1.80
CA GLN A 50 18.21 13.84 -0.57
C GLN A 50 19.02 15.12 -0.46
N PRO A 51 18.77 16.01 0.51
CA PRO A 51 19.73 17.04 0.79
C PRO A 51 21.02 16.27 1.05
N SER A 52 22.07 16.58 0.31
CA SER A 52 23.42 16.22 0.67
C SER A 52 23.69 16.90 2.02
N ALA A 53 23.20 16.29 3.09
CA ALA A 53 23.52 16.68 4.44
C ALA A 53 25.01 16.37 4.61
N PRO A 54 25.79 17.33 5.10
CA PRO A 54 27.22 17.16 5.28
C PRO A 54 27.48 15.91 6.13
N SER A 55 28.44 15.12 5.69
CA SER A 55 28.97 13.95 6.36
C SER A 55 29.54 14.31 7.73
N LEU A 56 28.72 14.34 8.79
CA LEU A 56 29.24 14.56 10.15
C LEU A 56 28.63 13.73 11.28
N LEU A 57 27.72 12.79 11.04
CA LEU A 57 27.42 11.72 12.01
C LEU A 57 27.02 10.44 11.27
N SER A 58 27.97 9.53 11.08
CA SER A 58 27.67 8.15 10.68
C SER A 58 26.96 7.47 11.86
N CYS A 59 25.63 7.55 11.89
CA CYS A 59 24.84 6.85 12.89
C CYS A 59 24.53 5.43 12.40
N PRO A 60 24.74 4.40 13.24
CA PRO A 60 24.33 3.06 12.88
C PRO A 60 22.80 2.99 12.79
N PRO A 61 22.25 2.26 11.81
CA PRO A 61 20.80 2.12 11.68
C PRO A 61 20.18 1.50 12.94
N ARG A 62 19.13 2.14 13.47
CA ARG A 62 18.40 1.65 14.65
C ARG A 62 17.39 0.59 14.24
N GLN A 63 17.58 -0.64 14.74
CA GLN A 63 16.71 -1.78 14.42
C GLN A 63 15.62 -2.01 15.47
N ARG A 64 15.75 -1.44 16.68
CA ARG A 64 14.78 -1.58 17.78
C ARG A 64 13.83 -0.39 17.79
N LEU A 65 12.64 -0.57 17.23
CA LEU A 65 11.66 0.49 17.01
C LEU A 65 10.28 0.07 17.51
N VAL A 66 9.52 1.03 18.02
CA VAL A 66 8.10 0.88 18.37
C VAL A 66 7.31 1.85 17.51
N PHE A 67 6.34 1.35 16.76
CA PHE A 67 5.52 2.19 15.89
C PHE A 67 4.09 2.32 16.44
N LEU A 68 3.80 3.48 17.05
CA LEU A 68 2.45 3.82 17.50
C LEU A 68 1.62 4.38 16.34
N LYS A 69 0.70 3.56 15.81
CA LYS A 69 -0.19 3.95 14.73
C LYS A 69 -1.35 4.82 15.21
N THR A 70 -1.48 6.01 14.64
CA THR A 70 -2.66 6.88 14.76
C THR A 70 -3.54 6.81 13.50
N HIS A 71 -4.81 7.18 13.65
CA HIS A 71 -5.79 7.15 12.55
C HIS A 71 -5.58 8.32 11.57
N LYS A 72 -5.78 8.07 10.26
CA LYS A 72 -5.67 9.06 9.17
C LYS A 72 -4.33 9.84 9.10
N SER A 73 -3.24 9.31 9.65
CA SER A 73 -1.93 9.96 9.66
C SER A 73 -0.93 9.44 8.61
N GLY A 74 -1.40 8.67 7.63
CA GLY A 74 -0.50 7.98 6.69
C GLY A 74 0.32 6.85 7.33
N SER A 75 -0.08 6.41 8.53
CA SER A 75 0.57 5.35 9.29
C SER A 75 0.65 4.00 8.58
N SER A 76 -0.26 3.71 7.65
CA SER A 76 -0.17 2.53 6.77
C SER A 76 1.03 2.61 5.81
N SER A 77 1.39 3.80 5.34
CA SER A 77 2.55 4.01 4.47
C SER A 77 3.86 3.78 5.23
N VAL A 78 3.95 4.29 6.47
CA VAL A 78 5.09 4.08 7.35
C VAL A 78 5.26 2.60 7.69
N LEU A 79 4.17 1.92 8.06
CA LEU A 79 4.21 0.48 8.34
C LEU A 79 4.70 -0.32 7.13
N SER A 80 4.23 0.02 5.92
CA SER A 80 4.68 -0.62 4.67
C SER A 80 6.18 -0.44 4.43
N LEU A 81 6.72 0.74 4.77
CA LEU A 81 8.16 1.00 4.69
C LEU A 81 8.93 0.17 5.71
N LEU A 82 8.48 0.13 6.96
CA LEU A 82 9.10 -0.66 8.02
C LEU A 82 9.10 -2.14 7.66
N HIS A 83 7.99 -2.69 7.15
CA HIS A 83 7.90 -4.09 6.73
C HIS A 83 8.96 -4.42 5.68
N ARG A 84 9.05 -3.63 4.60
CA ARG A 84 10.08 -3.82 3.57
C ARG A 84 11.51 -3.70 4.11
N TYR A 85 11.74 -2.80 5.06
CA TYR A 85 13.03 -2.65 5.69
C TYR A 85 13.38 -3.89 6.52
N GLY A 86 12.46 -4.33 7.38
CA GLY A 86 12.68 -5.51 8.20
C GLY A 86 12.84 -6.80 7.39
N ASP A 87 12.06 -6.99 6.32
CA ASP A 87 12.19 -8.13 5.42
C ASP A 87 13.59 -8.20 4.78
N ARG A 88 14.11 -7.05 4.31
CA ARG A 88 15.46 -6.98 3.72
C ARG A 88 16.58 -7.21 4.72
N HIS A 89 16.39 -6.83 5.97
CA HIS A 89 17.40 -6.91 7.02
C HIS A 89 17.20 -8.09 7.98
N GLY A 90 16.27 -9.00 7.70
CA GLY A 90 15.97 -10.17 8.54
C GLY A 90 15.45 -9.80 9.94
N LEU A 91 14.80 -8.64 10.09
CA LEU A 91 14.30 -8.17 11.38
C LEU A 91 13.02 -8.91 11.77
N ARG A 92 12.90 -9.22 13.07
CA ARG A 92 11.72 -9.89 13.63
C ARG A 92 10.70 -8.87 14.10
N PHE A 93 9.53 -8.89 13.48
CA PHE A 93 8.38 -8.09 13.89
C PHE A 93 7.61 -8.79 15.01
N ALA A 94 7.33 -8.04 16.07
CA ALA A 94 6.28 -8.39 17.01
C ALA A 94 4.96 -7.96 16.38
N LEU A 95 4.11 -8.91 15.99
CA LEU A 95 2.76 -8.61 15.53
C LEU A 95 1.77 -8.86 16.67
N PRO A 96 0.82 -7.95 16.93
CA PRO A 96 -0.18 -8.17 17.96
C PRO A 96 -1.11 -9.33 17.57
N ALA A 97 -1.51 -10.13 18.55
CA ALA A 97 -2.51 -11.19 18.33
C ALA A 97 -3.91 -10.60 17.98
N ARG A 98 -4.17 -9.37 18.41
CA ARG A 98 -5.38 -8.57 18.08
C ARG A 98 -4.96 -7.26 17.41
N TYR A 99 -5.84 -6.26 17.42
CA TYR A 99 -5.57 -4.95 16.80
C TYR A 99 -4.37 -4.18 17.42
N GLN A 100 -4.07 -4.40 18.70
CA GLN A 100 -3.02 -3.69 19.43
C GLN A 100 -2.43 -4.52 20.57
N PHE A 101 -1.26 -4.13 21.09
CA PHE A 101 -0.60 -4.76 22.23
C PHE A 101 -1.25 -4.47 23.60
N GLY A 102 -2.47 -3.94 23.64
CA GLY A 102 -3.23 -3.70 24.87
C GLY A 102 -2.84 -2.41 25.60
N TYR A 103 -2.58 -1.32 24.85
CA TYR A 103 -2.40 0.02 25.39
C TYR A 103 -3.55 0.38 26.36
N PRO A 104 -3.27 1.02 27.52
CA PRO A 104 -2.00 1.62 27.96
C PRO A 104 -1.05 0.68 28.71
N LYS A 105 -1.36 -0.62 28.82
CA LYS A 105 -0.50 -1.57 29.56
C LYS A 105 0.85 -1.73 28.87
N LEU A 106 1.89 -1.99 29.67
CA LEU A 106 3.23 -2.32 29.16
C LEU A 106 3.20 -3.52 28.21
N PHE A 107 4.14 -3.52 27.25
CA PHE A 107 4.31 -4.61 26.30
C PHE A 107 4.63 -5.92 27.02
N GLN A 108 3.98 -7.00 26.60
CA GLN A 108 4.23 -8.35 27.07
C GLN A 108 4.43 -9.24 25.85
N ALA A 109 5.52 -10.03 25.84
CA ALA A 109 5.83 -10.93 24.73
C ALA A 109 4.73 -11.96 24.46
N SER A 110 3.96 -12.33 25.50
CA SER A 110 2.79 -13.21 25.39
C SER A 110 1.69 -12.70 24.47
N ARG A 111 1.64 -11.39 24.18
CA ARG A 111 0.65 -10.78 23.28
C ARG A 111 1.07 -10.79 21.81
N VAL A 112 2.30 -11.25 21.53
CA VAL A 112 2.79 -11.42 20.16
C VAL A 112 2.13 -12.66 19.54
N LYS A 113 1.63 -12.52 18.32
CA LYS A 113 1.03 -13.62 17.57
C LYS A 113 2.04 -14.75 17.39
N GLY A 114 1.64 -15.97 17.76
CA GLY A 114 2.50 -17.15 17.66
C GLY A 114 3.59 -17.23 18.74
N TYR A 115 3.49 -16.41 19.80
CA TYR A 115 4.36 -16.57 20.96
C TYR A 115 4.23 -17.98 21.55
N ARG A 116 5.36 -18.65 21.71
CA ARG A 116 5.46 -19.91 22.44
C ARG A 116 6.43 -19.69 23.60
N PRO A 117 6.02 -19.95 24.86
CA PRO A 117 6.96 -19.94 25.97
C PRO A 117 7.97 -21.05 25.73
N GLN A 118 9.22 -20.69 25.48
CA GLN A 118 10.29 -21.65 25.27
C GLN A 118 10.66 -22.23 26.63
N GLY A 119 10.42 -23.51 26.86
CA GLY A 119 10.63 -24.20 28.15
C GLY A 119 12.09 -24.41 28.56
N GLY A 120 13.00 -23.47 28.24
CA GLY A 120 14.42 -23.56 28.62
C GLY A 120 15.43 -22.89 27.68
N GLY A 121 14.98 -22.11 26.68
CA GLY A 121 15.86 -21.44 25.72
C GLY A 121 15.72 -19.91 25.73
N THR A 122 16.78 -19.22 25.32
CA THR A 122 16.82 -17.75 25.22
C THR A 122 15.83 -17.26 24.17
N GLN A 123 14.81 -16.52 24.59
CA GLN A 123 13.82 -15.95 23.69
C GLN A 123 14.50 -14.95 22.73
N LEU A 124 14.48 -15.26 21.44
CA LEU A 124 15.00 -14.37 20.39
C LEU A 124 14.31 -12.99 20.45
N PRO A 125 15.07 -11.88 20.47
CA PRO A 125 14.52 -10.53 20.64
C PRO A 125 13.69 -10.09 19.44
N PHE A 126 12.64 -9.31 19.71
CA PHE A 126 11.90 -8.59 18.68
C PHE A 126 12.60 -7.27 18.36
N HIS A 127 12.56 -6.88 17.09
CA HIS A 127 13.20 -5.66 16.60
C HIS A 127 12.16 -4.57 16.41
N ILE A 128 11.01 -4.87 15.79
CA ILE A 128 9.99 -3.86 15.50
C ILE A 128 8.67 -4.28 16.14
N LEU A 129 8.06 -3.37 16.89
CA LEU A 129 6.77 -3.51 17.58
C LEU A 129 5.70 -2.63 16.91
#